data_AF-A0A6N7FG27-F1
#
_entry.id   AF-A0A6N7FG27-F1
#
_cell.length_a   1.000
_cell.length_b   1.000
_cell.length_c   1.000
_cell.angle_alpha   90.00
_cell.angle_beta   90.00
_cell.angle_gamma   90.00
#
_symmetry.space_group_name_H-M   'P 1'
#
loop_
_entity.id
_entity.type
_entity.pdbx_description
1 polymer ?
#
loop_
_entity_poly.entity_id
_entity_poly.type
_entity_poly.pdbx_seq_one_letter_code
_entity_poly.pdbx_strand_id
1 'polypeptide(L)'
;MSLKERLSASVDADLLSAGHDAVERGRAENLSAWVNEALRLAVERDRRLEAMDRFLADYEAEHGQITEEEVRTAARRARARAVVVRGTDPSAEGATAAGTETA
;
A
#
# COMPACT_ATOMS: atom_id res chain seq x y z
N MET A 1 10.35 28.56 9.22
CA MET A 1 9.62 28.00 10.37
C MET A 1 8.19 27.76 9.93
N SER A 2 7.79 26.52 9.64
CA SER A 2 6.39 26.20 9.39
C SER A 2 5.66 26.27 10.73
N LEU A 3 4.65 27.12 10.83
CA LEU A 3 3.76 27.19 11.97
C LEU A 3 2.84 25.96 11.92
N LYS A 4 2.90 25.11 12.94
CA LYS A 4 1.95 24.01 13.12
C LYS A 4 0.66 24.59 13.70
N GLU A 5 -0.45 24.41 13.00
CA GLU A 5 -1.76 24.81 13.50
C GLU A 5 -2.39 23.71 14.36
N ARG A 6 -3.19 24.10 15.35
CA ARG A 6 -3.87 23.15 16.23
C ARG A 6 -5.18 22.71 15.58
N LEU A 7 -5.31 21.40 15.38
CA LEU A 7 -6.54 20.75 14.93
C LEU A 7 -7.18 19.99 16.09
N SER A 8 -8.48 20.19 16.30
CA SER A 8 -9.30 19.36 17.20
C SER A 8 -10.22 18.50 16.35
N ALA A 9 -10.09 17.18 16.44
CA ALA A 9 -10.89 16.22 15.69
C ALA A 9 -11.21 15.00 16.56
N SER A 10 -12.39 14.41 16.35
CA SER A 10 -12.73 13.12 16.93
C SER A 10 -12.06 12.02 16.09
N VAL A 11 -11.44 11.06 16.76
CA VAL A 11 -10.82 9.89 16.14
C VAL A 11 -11.39 8.62 16.75
N ASP A 12 -11.44 7.56 15.95
CA ASP A 12 -11.87 6.26 16.44
C ASP A 12 -10.89 5.71 17.49
N ALA A 13 -11.41 4.93 18.44
CA ALA A 13 -10.64 4.47 19.58
C ALA A 13 -9.49 3.52 19.19
N ASP A 14 -9.68 2.74 18.13
CA ASP A 14 -8.67 1.85 17.56
C ASP A 14 -7.52 2.63 16.90
N LEU A 15 -7.82 3.73 16.21
CA LEU A 15 -6.81 4.63 15.64
C LEU A 15 -5.98 5.31 16.72
N LEU A 16 -6.62 5.75 17.81
CA LEU A 16 -5.91 6.32 18.95
C LEU A 16 -4.97 5.30 19.59
N SER A 17 -5.44 4.07 19.78
CA SER A 17 -4.64 2.94 20.28
C SER A 17 -3.44 2.66 19.37
N ALA A 18 -3.65 2.56 18.05
CA ALA A 18 -2.58 2.35 17.08
C ALA A 18 -1.53 3.48 17.09
N GLY A 19 -1.96 4.73 17.34
CA GLY A 19 -1.08 5.87 17.49
C GLY A 19 -0.20 5.78 18.73
N HIS A 20 -0.78 5.40 19.88
CA HIS A 20 0.00 5.17 21.11
C HIS A 20 1.03 4.04 20.92
N ASP A 21 0.61 2.91 20.36
CA ASP A 21 1.48 1.79 19.99
C ASP A 21 2.65 2.20 19.07
N ALA A 22 2.41 3.16 18.16
CA ALA A 22 3.46 3.66 17.28
C ALA A 22 4.50 4.50 18.04
N VAL A 23 4.07 5.30 19.00
CA VAL A 23 4.96 6.11 19.84
C VAL A 23 5.74 5.23 20.81
N GLU A 24 5.10 4.27 21.47
CA GLU A 24 5.75 3.34 22.39
C GLU A 24 6.84 2.49 21.70
N ARG A 25 6.59 2.09 20.45
CA ARG A 25 7.56 1.36 19.62
C ARG A 25 8.63 2.27 18.98
N GLY A 26 8.63 3.57 19.29
CA GLY A 26 9.59 4.54 18.74
C GLY A 26 9.46 4.82 17.24
N ARG A 27 8.34 4.44 16.61
CA ARG A 27 8.07 4.72 15.19
C ARG A 27 7.67 6.18 14.95
N ALA A 28 7.25 6.88 16.01
CA ALA A 28 6.95 8.30 15.99
C ALA A 28 7.35 8.92 17.34
N GLU A 29 7.82 10.18 17.32
CA GLU A 29 8.25 10.90 18.52
C GLU A 29 7.08 11.25 19.46
N ASN A 30 5.89 11.44 18.90
CA ASN A 30 4.66 11.74 19.62
C ASN A 30 3.44 11.53 18.70
N LEU A 31 2.23 11.59 19.26
CA LEU A 31 0.99 11.39 18.51
C LEU A 31 0.81 12.43 17.40
N SER A 32 1.17 13.69 17.62
CA SER A 32 1.07 14.72 16.58
C SER A 32 2.03 14.46 15.41
N ALA A 33 3.23 13.93 15.66
CA ALA A 33 4.15 13.52 14.60
C ALA A 33 3.56 12.35 13.79
N TRP A 34 2.97 11.36 14.47
CA TRP A 34 2.31 10.22 13.82
C TRP A 34 1.12 10.64 12.95
N VAL A 35 0.23 11.48 13.48
CA VAL A 35 -0.92 12.02 12.73
C VAL A 35 -0.46 12.86 11.53
N ASN A 36 0.54 13.72 11.71
CA ASN A 36 1.06 14.53 10.61
C ASN A 36 1.69 13.69 9.50
N GLU A 37 2.35 12.58 9.83
CA GLU A 37 2.87 11.64 8.82
C GLU A 37 1.73 10.98 8.04
N ALA A 38 0.73 10.45 8.75
CA ALA A 38 -0.43 9.82 8.12
C ALA A 38 -1.17 10.78 7.18
N LEU A 39 -1.39 12.03 7.62
CA LEU A 39 -2.02 13.06 6.78
C LEU A 39 -1.17 13.41 5.55
N ARG A 40 0.16 13.43 5.68
CA ARG A 40 1.05 13.69 4.54
C ARG A 40 0.99 12.58 3.51
N LEU A 41 1.02 11.33 3.95
CA LEU A 41 0.88 10.15 3.09
C LEU A 41 -0.47 10.14 2.37
N ALA A 42 -1.56 10.50 3.06
CA ALA A 42 -2.87 10.63 2.45
C ALA A 42 -2.90 11.70 1.36
N VAL A 43 -2.38 12.91 1.65
CA VAL A 43 -2.32 14.00 0.67
C VAL A 43 -1.46 13.64 -0.54
N GLU A 44 -0.33 12.97 -0.35
CA GLU A 44 0.52 12.53 -1.45
C GLU A 44 -0.18 11.49 -2.34
N ARG A 45 -0.85 10.51 -1.72
CA ARG A 45 -1.66 9.52 -2.43
C ARG A 45 -2.75 10.19 -3.26
N ASP A 46 -3.49 11.12 -2.67
CA ASP A 46 -4.62 11.78 -3.34
C ASP A 46 -4.13 12.64 -4.50
N ARG A 47 -3.05 13.42 -4.33
CA ARG A 47 -2.40 14.16 -5.42
C ARG A 47 -1.94 13.27 -6.56
N ARG A 48 -1.42 12.08 -6.24
CA ARG A 48 -0.99 11.11 -7.25
C ARG A 48 -2.18 10.58 -8.03
N LEU A 49 -3.29 10.26 -7.36
CA LEU A 49 -4.52 9.80 -8.01
C LEU A 49 -5.10 10.88 -8.92
N GLU A 50 -5.20 12.13 -8.44
CA GLU A 50 -5.66 13.26 -9.25
C GLU A 50 -4.77 13.49 -10.48
N ALA A 51 -3.45 13.33 -10.34
CA ALA A 51 -2.53 13.43 -11.47
C ALA A 51 -2.72 12.29 -12.48
N MET A 52 -3.01 11.09 -12.02
CA MET A 52 -3.34 9.95 -12.88
C MET A 52 -4.68 10.17 -13.61
N ASP A 53 -5.70 10.66 -12.91
CA ASP A 53 -7.01 10.96 -13.51
C ASP A 53 -6.90 12.03 -14.59
N ARG A 54 -6.14 13.09 -14.34
CA ARG A 54 -5.86 14.12 -15.35
C ARG A 54 -5.13 13.54 -16.56
N PHE A 55 -4.10 12.73 -16.33
CA PHE A 55 -3.36 12.08 -17.42
C PHE A 55 -4.26 11.18 -18.28
N LEU A 56 -5.14 10.40 -17.65
CA LEU A 56 -6.10 9.55 -18.35
C LEU A 56 -7.08 10.39 -19.17
N ALA A 57 -7.61 11.47 -18.60
CA ALA A 57 -8.52 12.37 -19.32
C ALA A 57 -7.84 13.01 -20.56
N ASP A 58 -6.59 13.45 -20.43
CA ASP A 58 -5.82 14.01 -21.55
C ASP A 58 -5.61 12.95 -22.65
N TYR A 59 -5.25 11.73 -22.27
CA TYR A 59 -5.07 10.61 -23.21
C TYR A 59 -6.37 10.21 -23.91
N GLU A 60 -7.48 10.14 -23.18
CA GLU A 60 -8.79 9.78 -23.74
C GLU A 60 -9.34 10.87 -24.66
N ALA A 61 -9.02 12.14 -24.40
CA ALA A 61 -9.37 13.24 -25.30
C ALA A 61 -8.63 13.12 -26.65
N GLU A 62 -7.39 12.63 -26.65
CA GLU A 62 -6.59 12.43 -27.87
C GLU A 62 -6.94 11.14 -28.61
N HIS A 63 -7.18 10.04 -27.88
CA HIS A 63 -7.27 8.69 -28.46
C HIS A 63 -8.66 8.06 -28.39
N GLY A 64 -9.63 8.70 -27.74
CA GLY A 64 -10.93 8.12 -27.42
C GLY A 64 -10.93 7.41 -26.07
N GLN A 65 -12.13 7.17 -25.53
CA GLN A 65 -12.33 6.58 -24.20
C GLN A 65 -11.74 5.17 -24.12
N ILE A 66 -11.07 4.88 -22.99
CA ILE A 66 -10.60 3.53 -22.70
C ILE A 66 -11.77 2.73 -22.14
N THR A 67 -12.21 1.71 -22.88
CA THR A 67 -13.34 0.88 -22.45
C THR A 67 -12.90 -0.23 -21.49
N GLU A 68 -13.84 -0.69 -20.66
CA GLU A 68 -13.60 -1.80 -19.72
C GLU A 68 -13.26 -3.12 -20.44
N GLU A 69 -13.74 -3.31 -21.68
CA GLU A 69 -13.37 -4.45 -22.53
C GLU A 69 -11.92 -4.37 -23.01
N GLU A 70 -11.44 -3.19 -23.39
CA GLU A 70 -10.06 -2.96 -23.78
C GLU A 70 -9.11 -3.18 -22.60
N VAL A 71 -9.47 -2.68 -21.40
CA VAL A 71 -8.69 -2.92 -20.17
C VAL A 71 -8.60 -4.42 -19.87
N ARG A 72 -9.73 -5.16 -19.92
CA ARG A 72 -9.73 -6.62 -19.69
C ARG A 72 -8.88 -7.36 -20.71
N THR A 73 -8.96 -6.95 -21.98
CA THR A 73 -8.18 -7.55 -23.06
C THR A 73 -6.68 -7.28 -22.88
N ALA A 74 -6.31 -6.04 -22.54
CA ALA A 74 -4.94 -5.65 -22.25
C ALA A 74 -4.39 -6.42 -21.03
N ALA A 75 -5.16 -6.52 -19.94
CA ALA A 75 -4.78 -7.27 -18.75
C ALA A 75 -4.56 -8.77 -19.06
N ARG A 76 -5.42 -9.38 -19.88
CA ARG A 76 -5.25 -10.77 -20.34
C ARG A 76 -3.95 -10.93 -21.14
N ARG A 77 -3.68 -10.03 -22.08
CA ARG A 77 -2.43 -10.02 -22.87
C ARG A 77 -1.19 -9.82 -22.00
N ALA A 78 -1.26 -8.95 -20.99
CA ALA A 78 -0.17 -8.71 -20.05
C ALA A 78 0.15 -9.99 -19.24
N ARG A 79 -0.89 -10.65 -18.69
CA ARG A 79 -0.74 -11.92 -17.96
C ARG A 79 -0.19 -13.04 -18.83
N ALA A 80 -0.63 -13.15 -20.08
CA ALA A 80 -0.13 -14.17 -21.02
C ALA A 80 1.36 -14.02 -21.35
N ARG A 81 1.93 -12.81 -21.19
CA ARG A 81 3.35 -12.51 -21.43
C ARG A 81 4.17 -12.40 -20.14
N ALA A 82 3.55 -12.57 -18.98
CA ALA A 82 4.23 -12.41 -17.71
C ALA A 82 5.16 -13.60 -17.44
N VAL A 83 6.42 -13.32 -17.09
CA VAL A 83 7.36 -14.34 -16.60
C VAL A 83 7.09 -14.52 -15.11
N VAL A 84 6.66 -15.73 -14.71
CA VAL A 84 6.38 -16.05 -13.31
C VAL A 84 7.69 -16.34 -12.59
N VAL A 85 8.11 -15.45 -11.70
CA VAL A 85 9.22 -15.70 -10.77
C VAL A 85 8.63 -16.40 -9.55
N ARG A 86 8.86 -17.72 -9.44
CA ARG A 86 8.51 -18.47 -8.24
C ARG A 86 9.58 -18.17 -7.18
N GLY A 87 9.19 -17.52 -6.08
CA GLY A 87 10.04 -17.40 -4.91
C GLY A 87 10.31 -18.81 -4.36
N THR A 88 11.58 -19.16 -4.17
CA THR A 88 11.96 -20.37 -3.44
C THR A 88 11.47 -20.20 -2.00
N ASP A 89 10.50 -21.01 -1.59
CA ASP A 89 10.06 -21.04 -0.19
C ASP A 89 11.23 -21.59 0.65
N PRO A 90 11.85 -20.80 1.56
CA PRO A 90 12.93 -21.29 2.41
C PRO A 90 12.46 -22.28 3.49
N SER A 91 11.16 -22.57 3.54
CA SER A 91 10.54 -23.38 4.61
C SER A 91 10.49 -24.89 4.30
N ALA A 92 10.91 -25.34 3.11
CA ALA A 92 10.83 -26.75 2.71
C ALA A 92 12.01 -27.63 3.18
N GLU A 93 13.08 -27.06 3.73
CA GLU A 93 14.27 -27.82 4.18
C GLU A 93 14.15 -28.44 5.58
N GLY A 94 13.06 -28.20 6.33
CA GLY A 94 12.94 -28.65 7.72
C GLY A 94 12.17 -29.95 7.99
N ALA A 95 11.51 -30.56 7.00
CA ALA A 95 10.49 -31.60 7.26
C ALA A 95 10.89 -33.06 6.93
N THR A 96 12.18 -33.35 6.72
CA THR A 96 12.65 -34.73 6.43
C THR A 96 13.74 -35.19 7.39
N ALA A 97 13.48 -35.15 8.69
CA ALA A 97 14.31 -35.84 9.70
C ALA A 97 13.49 -36.22 10.95
N ALA A 98 12.42 -37.00 10.79
CA ALA A 98 11.74 -37.65 11.92
C ALA A 98 11.16 -38.99 11.46
N GLY A 99 12.03 -39.98 11.33
CA GLY A 99 11.63 -41.32 10.93
C GLY A 99 12.78 -42.30 10.97
N THR A 100 13.26 -42.62 12.18
CA THR A 100 13.86 -43.92 12.56
C THR A 100 14.25 -43.85 14.03
N GLU A 101 13.46 -44.47 14.90
CA GLU A 101 14.04 -45.17 16.04
C GLU A 101 13.17 -46.39 16.40
N THR A 102 13.83 -47.54 16.36
CA THR A 102 13.36 -48.89 16.64
C THR A 102 13.93 -49.29 17.99
N ALA A 103 13.09 -49.70 18.94
CA ALA A 103 13.34 -50.76 19.93
C ALA A 103 12.07 -51.04 20.75
#